data_AF-A0A6N7UZD4-F1
#
_entry.id   AF-A0A6N7UZD4-F1
#
_cell.length_a   1.000
_cell.length_b   1.000
_cell.length_c   1.000
_cell.angle_alpha   90.00
_cell.angle_beta   90.00
_cell.angle_gamma   90.00
#
_symmetry.space_group_name_H-M   'P 1'
#
loop_
_entity.id
_entity.type
_entity.pdbx_description
1 polymer ?
#
loop_
_entity_poly.entity_id
_entity_poly.type
_entity_poly.pdbx_seq_one_letter_code
_entity_poly.pdbx_strand_id
1 'polypeptide(L)' 'MAEKKEKKQEENLEILFQKLESVIHTMETEELPLEEAFSKYQEGMEVLKECSKRVEQVEKQVLYLDDKGELHEF' A
#
# COMPACT_ATOMS: atom_id res chain seq x y z
N MET A 1 20.33 -16.33 21.38
CA MET A 1 20.39 -16.10 19.92
C MET A 1 18.94 -15.98 19.46
N ALA A 2 18.45 -14.74 19.33
CA ALA A 2 17.03 -14.50 19.07
C ALA A 2 16.76 -14.73 17.58
N GLU A 3 15.87 -15.68 17.31
CA GLU A 3 15.37 -16.04 16.00
C GLU A 3 14.80 -14.78 15.32
N LYS A 4 15.52 -14.27 14.31
CA LYS A 4 14.98 -13.31 13.34
C LYS A 4 13.91 -14.05 12.54
N LYS A 5 12.69 -14.04 13.08
CA LYS A 5 11.50 -14.43 12.35
C LYS A 5 11.36 -13.40 11.23
N GLU A 6 11.80 -13.79 10.03
CA GLU A 6 11.42 -13.15 8.77
C GLU A 6 9.89 -13.22 8.68
N LYS A 7 9.23 -12.25 9.33
CA LYS A 7 7.87 -11.89 8.98
C LYS A 7 7.99 -11.36 7.56
N LYS A 8 7.69 -12.24 6.61
CA LYS A 8 7.12 -11.85 5.33
C LYS A 8 5.90 -10.99 5.68
N GLN A 9 6.12 -9.71 5.91
CA GLN A 9 5.05 -8.72 6.05
C GLN A 9 4.40 -8.77 4.69
N GLU A 10 3.31 -9.54 4.58
CA GLU A 10 2.33 -9.29 3.56
C GLU A 10 2.07 -7.78 3.62
N GLU A 11 2.36 -7.09 2.52
CA GLU A 11 2.18 -5.66 2.40
C GLU A 11 0.67 -5.38 2.57
N ASN A 12 0.29 -5.15 3.82
CA ASN A 12 -1.06 -4.79 4.20
C ASN A 12 -1.25 -3.31 3.87
N LEU A 13 -2.51 -2.92 3.65
CA LEU A 13 -2.88 -1.54 3.26
C LEU A 13 -2.22 -0.49 4.16
N GLU A 14 -2.17 -0.74 5.46
CA GLU A 14 -1.56 0.16 6.44
C GLU A 14 -0.07 0.42 6.17
N ILE A 15 0.68 -0.60 5.74
CA ILE A 15 2.10 -0.47 5.37
C ILE A 15 2.25 0.30 4.06
N LEU A 16 1.38 0.03 3.08
CA LEU A 16 1.40 0.73 1.81
C LEU A 16 1.07 2.22 1.98
N PHE A 17 0.12 2.55 2.85
CA PHE A 17 -0.18 3.94 3.21
C PHE A 17 0.99 4.62 3.92
N GLN A 18 1.65 3.95 4.86
CA GLN A 18 2.85 4.48 5.50
C GLN A 18 3.99 4.75 4.50
N LYS A 19 4.20 3.86 3.54
CA LYS A 19 5.17 4.08 2.45
C LYS A 19 4.78 5.29 1.60
N LEU A 20 3.50 5.42 1.25
CA LEU A 20 3.01 6.54 0.45
C LEU A 20 3.19 7.88 1.19
N GLU A 21 2.86 7.95 2.48
CA GLU A 21 3.10 9.14 3.31
C GLU A 21 4.58 9.50 3.39
N SER A 22 5.46 8.49 3.55
CA SER A 22 6.90 8.73 3.55
C SER A 22 7.41 9.29 2.22
N VAL A 23 6.87 8.81 1.09
CA VAL A 23 7.20 9.33 -0.24
C VAL A 23 6.74 10.78 -0.36
N ILE A 24 5.49 11.08 0.03
CA ILE A 24 4.94 12.44 -0.01
C ILE A 24 5.79 13.39 0.85
N HIS A 25 6.10 13.00 2.09
CA HIS A 25 6.92 13.82 2.99
C HIS A 25 8.31 14.13 2.40
N THR A 26 8.91 13.14 1.73
CA THR A 26 10.20 13.33 1.03
C THR A 26 10.05 14.30 -0.15
N MET A 27 8.94 14.23 -0.88
CA MET A 27 8.64 15.12 -2.01
C MET A 27 8.29 16.55 -1.59
N GLU A 28 7.78 16.75 -0.38
CA GLU A 28 7.47 18.07 0.20
C GLU A 28 8.72 18.79 0.74
N THR A 29 9.87 18.11 0.79
CA THR A 29 11.12 18.70 1.28
C THR A 29 11.69 19.66 0.22
N GLU A 30 11.91 20.92 0.59
CA GLU A 30 12.33 22.01 -0.33
C GLU A 30 13.69 21.77 -1.01
N GLU A 31 14.51 20.84 -0.52
CA GLU A 31 15.85 20.56 -1.03
C GLU A 31 15.91 19.33 -1.98
N LEU A 32 14.78 18.77 -2.40
CA LEU A 32 14.77 17.57 -3.25
C LEU A 32 15.26 17.89 -4.68
N PRO A 33 16.36 17.27 -5.16
CA PRO A 33 16.79 17.42 -6.54
C PRO A 33 15.72 16.91 -7.52
N LEU A 34 15.59 17.56 -8.67
CA LEU A 34 14.60 17.19 -9.69
C LEU A 34 14.68 15.70 -10.10
N GLU A 35 15.89 15.16 -10.21
CA GLU A 35 16.11 13.75 -10.56
C GLU A 35 15.62 12.78 -9.47
N GLU A 36 15.77 13.16 -8.20
CA GLU A 36 15.21 12.42 -7.08
C GLU A 36 13.69 12.59 -6.99
N ALA A 37 13.15 13.75 -7.34
CA ALA A 37 11.71 13.99 -7.43
C ALA A 37 11.03 13.06 -8.44
N PHE A 38 11.65 12.82 -9.61
CA PHE A 38 11.15 11.86 -10.58
C PHE A 38 11.15 10.42 -10.03
N SER A 39 12.25 10.03 -9.36
CA SER A 39 12.36 8.71 -8.76
C SER A 39 11.33 8.50 -7.65
N LYS A 40 11.15 9.50 -6.79
CA LYS A 40 10.15 9.47 -5.69
C LYS A 40 8.72 9.48 -6.22
N TYR A 41 8.45 10.24 -7.27
CA TYR A 41 7.15 10.23 -7.92
C TYR A 41 6.82 8.84 -8.50
N GLN A 42 7.78 8.20 -9.17
CA GLN A 42 7.61 6.85 -9.69
C GLN A 42 7.37 5.84 -8.56
N GLU A 43 8.15 5.92 -7.48
CA GLU A 43 7.96 5.11 -6.27
C GLU A 43 6.54 5.29 -5.69
N GLY A 44 6.08 6.53 -5.56
CA GLY A 44 4.73 6.84 -5.08
C GLY A 44 3.63 6.28 -5.98
N MET A 45 3.82 6.33 -7.31
CA MET A 45 2.89 5.72 -8.26
C MET A 45 2.82 4.20 -8.13
N GLU A 46 3.95 3.53 -7.91
CA GLU A 46 3.97 2.08 -7.71
C GLU A 46 3.24 1.68 -6.43
N VAL A 47 3.49 2.40 -5.32
CA VAL A 47 2.81 2.18 -4.05
C VAL A 47 1.29 2.41 -4.17
N LEU A 48 0.87 3.47 -4.87
CA LEU A 48 -0.55 3.75 -5.16
C LEU A 48 -1.21 2.62 -5.95
N LYS A 49 -0.49 2.05 -6.92
CA LYS A 49 -0.97 0.94 -7.75
C LYS A 49 -1.16 -0.33 -6.91
N GLU A 50 -0.25 -0.62 -5.99
CA GLU A 50 -0.42 -1.72 -5.05
C GLU A 50 -1.59 -1.50 -4.09
N CYS A 51 -1.74 -0.30 -3.53
CA CYS A 51 -2.89 0.05 -2.69
C CYS A 51 -4.21 -0.22 -3.44
N SER A 52 -4.31 0.29 -4.67
CA SER A 52 -5.50 0.11 -5.51
C SER A 52 -5.81 -1.37 -5.77
N LYS A 53 -4.78 -2.16 -6.09
CA LYS A 53 -4.93 -3.60 -6.31
C LYS A 53 -5.39 -4.32 -5.04
N ARG A 54 -4.89 -3.91 -3.87
CA ARG A 54 -5.26 -4.52 -2.59
C ARG A 54 -6.70 -4.19 -2.21
N VAL A 55 -7.14 -2.95 -2.43
CA VAL A 55 -8.56 -2.56 -2.26
C VAL A 55 -9.46 -3.37 -3.19
N GLU A 56 -9.11 -3.50 -4.47
CA GLU A 56 -9.88 -4.29 -5.43
C GLU A 56 -9.99 -5.77 -5.00
N GLN A 57 -8.93 -6.33 -4.41
CA GLN A 57 -8.98 -7.69 -3.85
C GLN A 57 -9.95 -7.81 -2.68
N VAL A 58 -9.98 -6.82 -1.79
CA VAL A 58 -10.93 -6.78 -0.67
C VAL A 58 -12.35 -6.62 -1.20
N GLU A 59 -12.60 -5.73 -2.15
CA GLU A 59 -13.91 -5.55 -2.79
C GLU A 59 -14.40 -6.86 -3.43
N LYS A 60 -13.53 -7.55 -4.18
CA LYS A 60 -13.85 -8.86 -4.78
C LYS A 60 -14.13 -9.94 -3.72
N GLN A 61 -13.40 -9.94 -2.61
CA GLN A 61 -13.66 -10.87 -1.50
C GLN A 61 -15.02 -10.60 -0.86
N VAL A 62 -15.39 -9.34 -0.67
CA VAL A 62 -16.72 -8.93 -0.18
C VAL A 62 -17.82 -9.34 -1.16
N LEU A 63 -17.65 -9.09 -2.46
CA LEU A 63 -18.59 -9.52 -3.50
C LEU A 63 -18.76 -11.05 -3.58
N TYR A 64 -17.68 -11.81 -3.37
CA TYR A 64 -17.75 -13.28 -3.38
C TYR A 64 -18.45 -13.86 -2.14
N LEU A 65 -18.38 -13.16 -1.01
CA LEU A 65 -19.16 -13.48 0.18
C LEU A 65 -20.65 -13.25 -0.08
N ASP A 66 -21.00 -12.21 -0.85
CA ASP A 66 -22.38 -11.90 -1.26
C ASP A 66 -22.94 -12.95 -2.25
N ASP A 67 -22.14 -13.37 -3.25
CA ASP A 67 -22.56 -14.36 -4.28
C ASP A 67 -22.70 -15.80 -3.73
N LYS A 68 -21.99 -16.13 -2.63
CA LYS A 68 -22.13 -17.39 -1.89
C LYS A 68 -23.09 -17.35 -0.70
N GLY A 69 -23.65 -16.17 -0.43
CA GLY A 69 -24.88 -16.04 0.33
C GLY A 69 -24.77 -15.76 1.83
N GLU A 70 -23.61 -15.47 2.42
CA GLU A 70 -23.42 -14.86 3.78
C GLU A 70 -21.97 -14.29 3.87
N LEU A 71 -21.66 -13.08 4.38
CA LEU A 71 -22.04 -12.42 5.63
C LEU A 71 -22.31 -10.91 5.44
N HIS A 72 -23.39 -10.42 6.06
CA HIS A 72 -23.77 -9.01 6.21
C HIS A 72 -22.98 -8.30 7.34
N GLU A 73 -22.64 -7.02 7.12
CA GLU A 73 -23.00 -5.80 7.90
C GLU A 73 -21.94 -4.68 7.78
N PHE A 74 -22.42 -3.48 7.45
CA PHE A 74 -22.04 -2.25 8.16
C PHE A 74 -23.29 -1.77 8.91
#